data_AF-A0A7M3MB91-F1
#
_entry.id   AF-A0A7M3MB91-F1
#
_cell.length_a   1.000
_cell.length_b   1.000
_cell.length_c   1.000
_cell.angle_alpha   90.00
_cell.angle_beta   90.00
_cell.angle_gamma   90.00
#
_symmetry.space_group_name_H-M   'P 1'
#
loop_
_entity.id
_entity.type
_entity.pdbx_description
1 polymer ?
#
loop_
_entity_poly.entity_id
_entity_poly.type
_entity_poly.pdbx_seq_one_letter_code
_entity_poly.pdbx_strand_id
1 'polypeptide(L)'
;MPYSAESKQLLAEHPLFKRLTGQVVWTLLEEAGLDPDAIDAFMDRYERLKAETIALIKELDEEGGALQIIRDGSERSACDSCNLLVGHCIPGDVIHPIRLMPPYGLGCRLRARHLPPAELFGNTEARLLLETEDLPQNGPLCSRALELDDLAQWLDHGKPNK
;
A
#
# COMPACT_ATOMS: atom_id res chain seq x y z
N MET A 1 -14.81 -10.86 -3.97
CA MET A 1 -15.47 -11.49 -2.79
C MET A 1 -15.75 -10.41 -1.75
N PRO A 2 -16.89 -10.43 -1.03
CA PRO A 2 -17.15 -9.42 0.00
C PRO A 2 -16.29 -9.67 1.26
N TYR A 3 -15.64 -8.62 1.76
CA TYR A 3 -14.91 -8.67 3.04
C TYR A 3 -15.83 -9.00 4.23
N SER A 4 -15.30 -9.70 5.23
CA SER A 4 -15.96 -9.88 6.54
C SER A 4 -16.15 -8.54 7.25
N ALA A 5 -17.00 -8.50 8.29
CA ALA A 5 -17.23 -7.29 9.08
C ALA A 5 -15.93 -6.78 9.73
N GLU A 6 -15.12 -7.69 10.25
CA GLU A 6 -13.80 -7.41 10.84
C GLU A 6 -12.82 -6.83 9.80
N SER A 7 -12.73 -7.44 8.62
CA SER A 7 -11.88 -6.94 7.55
C SER A 7 -12.31 -5.55 7.06
N LYS A 8 -13.61 -5.26 7.03
CA LYS A 8 -14.12 -3.91 6.73
C LYS A 8 -13.73 -2.90 7.81
N GLN A 9 -13.77 -3.31 9.07
CA GLN A 9 -13.36 -2.47 10.19
C GLN A 9 -11.86 -2.14 10.13
N LEU A 10 -11.00 -3.14 9.87
CA LEU A 10 -9.56 -2.93 9.66
C LEU A 10 -9.30 -1.94 8.51
N LEU A 11 -9.91 -2.16 7.34
CA LEU A 11 -9.76 -1.26 6.20
C LEU A 11 -10.26 0.17 6.49
N ALA A 12 -11.26 0.33 7.36
CA ALA A 12 -11.76 1.64 7.77
C ALA A 12 -10.79 2.41 8.68
N GLU A 13 -9.79 1.74 9.26
CA GLU A 13 -8.71 2.39 10.01
C GLU A 13 -7.58 2.88 9.09
N HIS A 14 -7.42 2.27 7.92
CA HIS A 14 -6.36 2.62 6.99
C HIS A 14 -6.63 4.02 6.35
N PRO A 15 -5.69 4.98 6.43
CA PRO A 15 -5.88 6.36 5.96
C PRO A 15 -6.36 6.49 4.52
N LEU A 16 -5.80 5.69 3.60
CA LEU A 16 -6.22 5.67 2.21
C LEU A 16 -7.58 4.99 1.99
N PHE A 17 -7.72 3.73 2.41
CA PHE A 17 -8.92 2.93 2.13
C PHE A 17 -10.19 3.48 2.78
N LYS A 18 -10.07 4.12 3.95
CA LYS A 18 -11.18 4.84 4.58
C LYS A 18 -11.71 5.99 3.71
N ARG A 19 -10.81 6.70 3.01
CA ARG A 19 -11.14 7.91 2.23
C ARG A 19 -11.65 7.59 0.82
N LEU A 20 -11.18 6.49 0.23
CA LEU A 20 -11.39 6.19 -1.19
C LEU A 20 -12.29 4.97 -1.38
N THR A 21 -13.58 5.24 -1.59
CA THR A 21 -14.54 4.23 -2.04
C THR A 21 -14.23 3.81 -3.47
N GLY A 22 -14.68 2.61 -3.88
CA GLY A 22 -14.47 2.14 -5.26
C GLY A 22 -15.04 3.10 -6.30
N GLN A 23 -16.19 3.71 -6.02
CA GLN A 23 -16.79 4.72 -6.91
C GLN A 23 -15.92 5.98 -7.04
N VAL A 24 -15.34 6.46 -5.94
CA VAL A 24 -14.45 7.63 -5.97
C VAL A 24 -13.19 7.33 -6.76
N VAL A 25 -12.60 6.15 -6.56
CA VAL A 25 -11.44 5.70 -7.35
C VAL A 25 -11.78 5.63 -8.84
N TRP A 26 -12.92 5.02 -9.17
CA TRP A 26 -13.40 4.93 -10.56
C TRP A 26 -13.53 6.30 -11.21
N THR A 27 -14.26 7.22 -10.58
CA THR A 27 -14.49 8.58 -11.12
C THR A 27 -13.17 9.35 -11.28
N LEU A 28 -12.24 9.22 -10.34
CA LEU A 28 -10.92 9.86 -10.46
C LEU A 28 -10.12 9.38 -11.68
N LEU A 29 -10.21 8.08 -12.00
CA LEU A 29 -9.51 7.50 -13.15
C LEU A 29 -10.20 7.82 -14.47
N GLU A 30 -11.53 7.83 -14.48
CA GLU A 30 -12.34 8.27 -15.62
C GLU A 30 -12.06 9.74 -15.96
N GLU A 31 -12.02 10.63 -14.96
CA GLU A 31 -11.65 12.04 -15.13
C GLU A 31 -10.20 12.23 -15.61
N ALA A 32 -9.31 11.30 -15.27
CA ALA A 32 -7.94 11.27 -15.77
C ALA A 32 -7.83 10.77 -17.23
N GLY A 33 -8.94 10.37 -17.86
CA GLY A 33 -9.02 9.97 -19.26
C GLY A 33 -8.68 8.51 -19.53
N LEU A 34 -8.78 7.64 -18.52
CA LEU A 34 -8.50 6.22 -18.67
C LEU A 34 -9.69 5.52 -19.33
N ASP A 35 -9.39 4.54 -20.17
CA ASP A 35 -10.42 3.67 -20.73
C ASP A 35 -10.97 2.70 -19.66
N PRO A 36 -12.19 2.17 -19.85
CA PRO A 36 -12.81 1.28 -18.87
C PRO A 36 -12.00 0.02 -18.54
N ASP A 37 -11.30 -0.59 -19.51
CA ASP A 37 -10.52 -1.81 -19.27
C ASP A 37 -9.30 -1.51 -18.38
N ALA A 38 -8.68 -0.35 -18.59
CA ALA A 38 -7.63 0.20 -17.75
C ALA A 38 -8.13 0.47 -16.32
N ILE A 39 -9.34 1.01 -16.17
CA ILE A 39 -9.94 1.25 -14.84
C ILE A 39 -10.25 -0.08 -14.14
N ASP A 40 -10.81 -1.07 -14.85
CA ASP A 40 -11.09 -2.40 -14.29
C ASP A 40 -9.82 -3.08 -13.77
N ALA A 41 -8.74 -3.08 -14.57
CA ALA A 41 -7.45 -3.63 -14.15
C ALA A 41 -6.87 -2.89 -12.93
N PHE A 42 -7.08 -1.57 -12.84
CA PHE A 42 -6.72 -0.81 -11.64
C PHE A 42 -7.51 -1.27 -10.42
N MET A 43 -8.83 -1.39 -10.57
CA MET A 43 -9.74 -1.77 -9.50
C MET A 43 -9.42 -3.16 -8.95
N ASP A 44 -9.09 -4.12 -9.83
CA ASP A 44 -8.62 -5.45 -9.43
C ASP A 44 -7.33 -5.39 -8.60
N ARG A 45 -6.38 -4.56 -9.01
CA ARG A 45 -5.14 -4.35 -8.24
C ARG A 45 -5.42 -3.67 -6.89
N TYR A 46 -6.32 -2.69 -6.86
CA TYR A 46 -6.70 -2.00 -5.63
C TYR A 46 -7.37 -2.94 -4.64
N GLU A 47 -8.24 -3.84 -5.10
CA GLU A 47 -8.87 -4.85 -4.24
C GLU A 47 -7.87 -5.90 -3.75
N ARG A 48 -6.96 -6.36 -4.60
CA ARG A 48 -5.87 -7.24 -4.17
C ARG A 48 -4.99 -6.60 -3.10
N LEU A 49 -4.66 -5.31 -3.23
CA LEU A 49 -3.86 -4.59 -2.25
C LEU A 49 -4.55 -4.48 -0.89
N LYS A 50 -5.88 -4.30 -0.85
CA LYS A 50 -6.66 -4.36 0.40
C LYS A 50 -6.60 -5.75 1.02
N ALA A 51 -6.77 -6.80 0.21
CA ALA A 51 -6.70 -8.18 0.68
C ALA A 51 -5.30 -8.51 1.25
N GLU A 52 -4.23 -8.10 0.57
CA GLU A 52 -2.84 -8.23 1.03
C GLU A 52 -2.61 -7.48 2.36
N THR A 53 -3.15 -6.25 2.48
CA THR A 53 -3.05 -5.46 3.73
C THR A 53 -3.71 -6.19 4.90
N ILE A 54 -4.91 -6.75 4.69
CA ILE A 54 -5.60 -7.53 5.73
C ILE A 54 -4.81 -8.78 6.08
N ALA A 55 -4.26 -9.49 5.08
CA ALA A 55 -3.50 -10.71 5.32
C ALA A 55 -2.26 -10.43 6.18
N LEU A 56 -1.52 -9.35 5.89
CA LEU A 56 -0.35 -8.95 6.65
C LEU A 56 -0.67 -8.59 8.11
N ILE A 57 -1.82 -7.96 8.37
CA ILE A 57 -2.24 -7.68 9.74
C ILE A 57 -2.53 -8.97 10.50
N LYS A 58 -3.20 -9.94 9.86
CA LYS A 58 -3.47 -11.25 10.47
C LYS A 58 -2.18 -12.02 10.75
N GLU A 59 -1.25 -12.02 9.80
CA GLU A 59 0.07 -12.64 9.95
C GLU A 59 0.84 -11.99 11.11
N LEU A 60 0.79 -10.67 11.23
CA LEU A 60 1.39 -9.93 12.34
C LEU A 60 0.73 -10.27 13.69
N ASP A 61 -0.59 -10.42 13.75
CA ASP A 61 -1.33 -10.80 14.96
C ASP A 61 -1.04 -12.25 15.38
N GLU A 62 -0.84 -13.15 14.43
CA GLU A 62 -0.60 -14.58 14.66
C GLU A 62 0.87 -14.88 15.04
N GLU A 63 1.82 -14.28 14.32
CA GLU A 63 3.25 -14.60 14.45
C GLU A 63 4.05 -13.55 15.25
N GLY A 64 3.48 -12.37 15.48
CA GLY A 64 4.17 -11.23 16.04
C GLY A 64 5.22 -10.66 15.07
N GLY A 65 6.16 -9.87 15.59
CA GLY A 65 7.26 -9.30 14.79
C GLY A 65 7.00 -7.85 14.37
N ALA A 66 7.32 -7.51 13.13
CA ALA A 66 7.11 -6.18 12.57
C ALA A 66 6.73 -6.24 11.09
N LEU A 67 6.27 -5.12 10.54
CA LEU A 67 6.08 -4.94 9.09
C LEU A 67 7.16 -4.00 8.55
N GLN A 68 7.99 -4.48 7.64
CA GLN A 68 8.98 -3.66 6.95
C GLN A 68 8.37 -3.01 5.72
N ILE A 69 8.64 -1.72 5.54
CA ILE A 69 8.28 -0.99 4.33
C ILE A 69 9.33 -1.28 3.25
N ILE A 70 8.88 -1.86 2.15
CA ILE A 70 9.70 -2.18 0.99
C ILE A 70 9.17 -1.49 -0.26
N ARG A 71 10.02 -1.37 -1.27
CA ARG A 71 9.55 -1.00 -2.62
C ARG A 71 8.93 -2.23 -3.28
N ASP A 72 7.77 -2.03 -3.90
CA ASP A 72 7.24 -2.93 -4.91
C ASP A 72 8.32 -3.07 -6.01
N GLY A 73 8.55 -4.27 -6.52
CA GLY A 73 9.73 -4.66 -7.31
C GLY A 73 9.90 -3.96 -8.68
N SER A 74 9.25 -2.83 -8.90
CA SER A 74 9.43 -1.98 -10.06
C SER A 74 10.80 -1.30 -10.05
N GLU A 75 11.45 -1.20 -11.22
CA GLU A 75 12.72 -0.48 -11.40
C GLU A 75 12.60 1.03 -11.15
N ARG A 76 11.37 1.58 -11.13
CA ARG A 76 11.12 2.99 -10.85
C ARG A 76 11.13 3.28 -9.34
N SER A 77 11.68 4.44 -8.98
CA SER A 77 11.73 4.90 -7.59
C SER A 77 10.34 5.27 -7.07
N ALA A 78 10.12 5.08 -5.77
CA ALA A 78 9.00 5.72 -5.08
C ALA A 78 9.16 7.25 -5.13
N CYS A 79 8.09 8.00 -4.81
CA CYS A 79 8.23 9.45 -4.63
C CYS A 79 9.21 9.76 -3.49
N ASP A 80 9.78 10.97 -3.48
CA ASP A 80 10.84 11.32 -2.53
C ASP A 80 10.42 11.09 -1.07
N SER A 81 9.20 11.48 -0.70
CA SER A 81 8.64 11.25 0.63
C SER A 81 8.52 9.76 0.97
N CYS A 82 8.01 8.94 0.04
CA CYS A 82 7.90 7.50 0.25
C CYS A 82 9.28 6.81 0.26
N ASN A 83 10.23 7.29 -0.54
CA ASN A 83 11.55 6.67 -0.63
C ASN A 83 12.33 6.80 0.69
N LEU A 84 12.05 7.83 1.50
CA LEU A 84 12.60 7.96 2.86
C LEU A 84 12.13 6.85 3.80
N LEU A 85 10.95 6.27 3.55
CA LEU A 85 10.34 5.26 4.43
C LEU A 85 10.80 3.84 4.13
N VAL A 86 11.49 3.61 3.01
CA VAL A 86 11.98 2.28 2.65
C VAL A 86 12.96 1.77 3.72
N GLY A 87 12.72 0.55 4.18
CA GLY A 87 13.49 -0.10 5.24
C GLY A 87 13.01 0.20 6.66
N HIS A 88 12.10 1.15 6.86
CA HIS A 88 11.49 1.40 8.17
C HIS A 88 10.56 0.25 8.56
N CYS A 89 10.44 0.03 9.86
CA CYS A 89 9.62 -1.03 10.42
C CYS A 89 8.48 -0.47 11.27
N ILE A 90 7.31 -1.10 11.14
CA ILE A 90 6.13 -0.89 11.96
C ILE A 90 6.05 -2.06 12.94
N PRO A 91 6.30 -1.85 14.25
CA PRO A 91 6.22 -2.92 15.23
C PRO A 91 4.81 -3.53 15.30
N GLY A 92 4.73 -4.83 15.55
CA GLY A 92 3.45 -5.51 15.78
C GLY A 92 2.76 -5.14 17.08
N ASP A 93 3.47 -4.55 18.04
CA ASP A 93 2.93 -4.12 19.33
C ASP A 93 2.39 -2.68 19.32
N VAL A 94 2.51 -1.95 18.21
CA VAL A 94 1.91 -0.61 18.06
C VAL A 94 0.38 -0.70 18.00
N ILE A 95 -0.29 0.26 18.60
CA ILE A 95 -1.75 0.35 18.52
C ILE A 95 -2.16 0.73 17.09
N HIS A 96 -2.95 -0.12 16.43
CA HIS A 96 -3.43 0.04 15.05
C HIS A 96 -2.31 0.14 13.98
N PRO A 97 -1.49 -0.93 13.78
CA PRO A 97 -0.37 -0.92 12.82
C PRO A 97 -0.81 -0.60 11.39
N ILE A 98 -2.04 -0.95 11.03
CA ILE A 98 -2.65 -0.67 9.72
C ILE A 98 -2.67 0.83 9.36
N ARG A 99 -2.58 1.74 10.34
CA ARG A 99 -2.54 3.19 10.10
C ARG A 99 -1.20 3.67 9.54
N LEU A 100 -0.14 2.90 9.78
CA LEU A 100 1.23 3.21 9.39
C LEU A 100 1.62 2.50 8.09
N MET A 101 0.81 1.53 7.64
CA MET A 101 1.11 0.73 6.46
C MET A 101 0.95 1.52 5.15
N PRO A 102 1.80 1.25 4.14
CA PRO A 102 1.50 1.64 2.77
C PRO A 102 0.30 0.83 2.23
N PRO A 103 -0.44 1.34 1.23
CA PRO A 103 -0.13 2.52 0.42
C PRO A 103 -0.53 3.88 1.05
N TYR A 104 0.35 4.89 0.94
CA TYR A 104 0.06 6.26 1.41
C TYR A 104 -0.75 7.12 0.43
N GLY A 105 -0.99 6.62 -0.77
CA GLY A 105 -1.72 7.29 -1.85
C GLY A 105 -1.98 6.32 -2.99
N LEU A 106 -2.93 6.61 -3.88
CA LEU A 106 -3.10 5.86 -5.12
C LEU A 106 -1.81 5.93 -5.94
N GLY A 107 -1.42 4.81 -6.54
CA GLY A 107 -0.15 4.66 -7.26
C GLY A 107 1.11 4.58 -6.39
N CYS A 108 0.97 4.47 -5.06
CA CYS A 108 2.12 4.27 -4.18
C CYS A 108 2.88 2.96 -4.54
N ARG A 109 4.19 3.09 -4.69
CA ARG A 109 5.13 1.99 -5.00
C ARG A 109 5.67 1.28 -3.76
N LEU A 110 5.19 1.62 -2.58
CA LEU A 110 5.59 0.94 -1.35
C LEU A 110 4.63 -0.19 -1.01
N ARG A 111 5.16 -1.24 -0.39
CA ARG A 111 4.43 -2.35 0.21
C ARG A 111 4.94 -2.60 1.62
N ALA A 112 4.12 -3.24 2.43
CA ALA A 112 4.56 -3.82 3.67
C ALA A 112 4.92 -5.29 3.43
N ARG A 113 5.93 -5.77 4.14
CA ARG A 113 6.29 -7.18 4.22
C ARG A 113 6.43 -7.56 5.68
N HIS A 114 5.87 -8.69 6.08
CA HIS A 114 6.05 -9.21 7.42
C HIS A 114 7.52 -9.61 7.68
N LEU A 115 8.03 -9.20 8.83
CA LEU A 115 9.31 -9.61 9.39
C LEU A 115 9.05 -10.36 10.69
N PRO A 116 9.21 -11.69 10.72
CA PRO A 116 8.97 -12.47 11.91
C PRO A 116 10.00 -12.14 13.01
N PRO A 117 9.70 -12.41 14.29
CA PRO A 117 10.60 -12.09 15.41
C PRO A 117 12.03 -12.61 15.26
N ALA A 118 12.21 -13.77 14.62
CA ALA A 118 13.53 -14.36 14.38
C ALA A 118 14.40 -13.52 13.42
N GLU A 119 13.79 -12.81 12.47
CA GLU A 119 14.50 -11.99 11.48
C GLU A 119 14.78 -10.57 11.99
N LEU A 120 14.02 -10.08 12.99
CA LEU A 120 14.23 -8.75 13.58
C LEU A 120 15.64 -8.57 14.15
N PHE A 121 16.20 -9.60 14.79
CA PHE A 121 17.53 -9.54 15.40
C PHE A 121 18.68 -9.59 14.38
N GLY A 122 18.42 -10.11 13.18
CA GLY A 122 19.41 -10.23 12.11
C GLY A 122 19.35 -9.11 11.07
N ASN A 123 18.25 -8.36 11.02
CA ASN A 123 18.04 -7.33 10.01
C ASN A 123 18.61 -5.97 10.46
N THR A 124 19.91 -5.77 10.21
CA THR A 124 20.61 -4.50 10.48
C THR A 124 20.11 -3.32 9.62
N GLU A 125 19.29 -3.59 8.60
CA GLU A 125 18.64 -2.57 7.78
C GLU A 125 17.26 -2.14 8.29
N ALA A 126 16.71 -2.82 9.31
CA ALA A 126 15.51 -2.38 9.99
C ALA A 126 15.79 -1.04 10.66
N ARG A 127 15.42 0.03 9.96
CA ARG A 127 15.57 1.40 10.43
C ARG A 127 14.38 1.75 11.31
N LEU A 128 14.66 2.65 12.26
CA LEU A 128 13.80 3.47 13.12
C LEU A 128 12.29 3.15 13.10
N LEU A 129 11.71 3.11 14.29
CA LEU A 129 10.26 2.99 14.46
C LEU A 129 9.55 4.13 13.73
N LEU A 130 8.56 3.77 12.92
CA LEU A 130 7.76 4.73 12.18
C LEU A 130 6.63 5.29 13.04
N GLU A 131 6.51 6.61 13.10
CA GLU A 131 5.38 7.29 13.73
C GLU A 131 4.43 7.88 12.69
N THR A 132 3.25 8.33 13.13
CA THR A 132 2.24 8.87 12.20
C THR A 132 2.70 10.19 11.56
N GLU A 133 3.56 10.95 12.24
CA GLU A 133 4.12 12.21 11.75
C GLU A 133 5.14 12.05 10.62
N ASP A 134 5.78 10.87 10.54
CA ASP A 134 6.70 10.52 9.47
C ASP A 134 5.99 10.20 8.15
N LEU A 135 4.67 9.94 8.21
CA LEU A 135 3.90 9.53 7.04
C LEU A 135 3.75 10.68 6.04
N PRO A 136 3.75 10.37 4.73
CA PRO A 136 3.60 11.41 3.72
C PRO A 136 2.21 12.07 3.85
N GLN A 137 2.16 13.38 4.05
CA GLN A 137 0.91 14.16 4.14
C GLN A 137 0.27 14.41 2.76
N ASN A 138 0.37 13.45 1.85
CA ASN A 138 -0.08 13.61 0.48
C ASN A 138 -1.61 13.57 0.37
N GLY A 139 -2.11 14.14 -0.72
CA GLY A 139 -3.51 13.97 -1.14
C GLY A 139 -3.84 12.51 -1.47
N PRO A 140 -5.06 12.21 -1.97
CA PRO A 140 -5.45 10.84 -2.30
C PRO A 140 -4.55 10.18 -3.37
N LEU A 141 -3.78 10.97 -4.11
CA LEU A 141 -2.84 10.52 -5.14
C LEU A 141 -1.40 10.66 -4.64
N CYS A 142 -0.58 9.66 -4.90
CA CYS A 142 0.86 9.78 -4.73
C CYS A 142 1.41 10.80 -5.76
N SER A 143 2.39 11.62 -5.39
CA SER A 143 2.98 12.62 -6.28
C SER A 143 3.64 12.03 -7.54
N ARG A 144 4.00 10.74 -7.51
CA ARG A 144 4.50 10.00 -8.69
C ARG A 144 3.40 9.28 -9.49
N ALA A 145 2.19 9.13 -8.92
CA ALA A 145 1.08 8.49 -9.63
C ALA A 145 0.46 9.37 -10.72
N LEU A 146 0.75 10.68 -10.69
CA LEU A 146 0.24 11.68 -11.63
C LEU A 146 1.13 11.88 -12.87
N GLU A 147 2.29 11.22 -12.95
CA GLU A 147 3.06 11.19 -14.19
C GLU A 147 2.29 10.26 -15.15
N LEU A 148 1.65 10.81 -16.20
CA LEU A 148 0.69 10.10 -17.08
C LEU A 148 1.22 8.77 -17.66
N ASP A 149 2.52 8.65 -17.90
CA ASP A 149 3.17 7.41 -18.34
C ASP A 149 3.16 6.30 -17.28
N ASP A 150 3.03 6.68 -16.00
CA ASP A 150 3.15 5.80 -14.84
C ASP A 150 1.83 5.10 -14.52
N LEU A 151 0.69 5.72 -14.84
CA LEU A 151 -0.64 5.16 -14.67
C LEU A 151 -0.97 4.13 -15.78
N ALA A 152 -0.62 4.43 -17.03
CA ALA A 152 -0.71 3.49 -18.15
C ALA A 152 0.21 2.26 -17.95
N GLN A 153 1.44 2.46 -17.45
CA GLN A 153 2.37 1.36 -17.15
C GLN A 153 2.05 0.62 -15.85
N TRP A 154 1.30 1.23 -14.91
CA TRP A 154 0.74 0.53 -13.75
C TRP A 154 -0.19 -0.63 -14.14
N LEU A 155 -0.78 -0.53 -15.34
CA LEU A 155 -1.75 -1.45 -15.92
C LEU A 155 -1.10 -2.49 -16.83
N ASP A 156 0.03 -2.16 -17.49
CA ASP A 156 0.73 -3.10 -18.38
C ASP A 156 1.37 -4.30 -17.66
N HIS A 157 1.64 -4.22 -16.35
CA HIS A 157 2.09 -5.39 -15.57
C HIS A 157 1.00 -6.45 -15.32
N GLY A 158 -0.23 -6.24 -15.81
CA GLY A 158 -1.32 -7.21 -15.81
C GLY A 158 -1.49 -7.98 -17.11
N LYS A 159 -0.76 -7.64 -18.20
CA LYS A 159 -0.81 -8.41 -19.44
C LYS A 159 0.12 -9.62 -19.31
N PRO A 160 -0.38 -10.87 -19.40
CA PRO A 160 0.51 -12.01 -19.59
C PRO A 160 1.29 -11.77 -20.89
N ASN A 161 2.61 -11.92 -20.84
CA ASN A 161 3.44 -11.92 -22.04
C ASN A 161 2.81 -12.91 -23.04
N LYS A 162 2.46 -12.40 -24.21
CA LYS A 162 1.96 -13.20 -25.33
C LYS A 162 3.05 -14.12 -25.86
#